data_AF-A0A533W6P7-F1
#
_entry.id   AF-A0A533W6P7-F1
#
_cell.length_a   1.000
_cell.length_b   1.000
_cell.length_c   1.000
_cell.angle_alpha   90.00
_cell.angle_beta   90.00
_cell.angle_gamma   90.00
#
_symmetry.space_group_name_H-M   'P 1'
#
loop_
_entity.id
_entity.type
_entity.pdbx_description
1 polymer ?
#
loop_
_entity_poly.entity_id
_entity_poly.type
_entity_poly.pdbx_seq_one_letter_code
_entity_poly.pdbx_strand_id
1 'polypeptide(L)'
;MEGTRLSSQAAGSLERLRTPYSAYRRGRPPFGEYEEARYLPSGDRYLLVEFGDRLNIIVNCKALAFEKEIKKSKIPGILETCVGQLAVLTFYDDLIVSFVELVAKLKEIEKKKISSIEETVLPSRLIEIPVLFHDKWTIEAAKDYSAKMMKPVEDNCEVVIKYNGLRDLDQLIEYTTTPDHWVANMGWMPGNANAFPLDPRYEIRAPKYNPSRTWTPQGTLGVGTADKVIYPLRSPGGYQMIGRTPVKMYEPEQRNPAFKKSIQLAHVGDRIRFYPIGEEEYIQIEKEVQEGTYRYRITSYDLFSMRKYLEFLEEVREDSEMELRKRPWSGGAHHV
;
A
#
# COMPACT_ATOMS: atom_id res chain seq x y z
N MET A 1 -39.84 17.04 -47.75
CA MET A 1 -40.65 16.51 -46.64
C MET A 1 -40.43 15.01 -46.62
N GLU A 2 -39.83 14.33 -45.67
CA GLU A 2 -39.16 14.54 -44.37
C GLU A 2 -38.17 13.35 -44.31
N GLY A 3 -36.91 13.44 -43.91
CA GLY A 3 -36.43 14.10 -42.71
C GLY A 3 -36.35 13.16 -41.51
N THR A 4 -36.08 11.86 -41.67
CA THR A 4 -35.95 10.94 -40.52
C THR A 4 -34.58 11.13 -39.84
N ARG A 5 -34.55 12.02 -38.86
CA ARG A 5 -33.45 12.21 -37.91
C ARG A 5 -33.27 10.93 -37.09
N LEU A 6 -32.13 10.26 -37.26
CA LEU A 6 -31.59 9.37 -36.24
C LEU A 6 -31.21 10.26 -35.04
N SER A 7 -32.00 10.15 -33.96
CA SER A 7 -31.78 10.87 -32.72
C SER A 7 -30.46 10.42 -32.10
N SER A 8 -29.53 11.38 -32.02
CA SER A 8 -28.33 11.34 -31.21
C SER A 8 -28.68 11.17 -29.72
N GLN A 9 -28.65 9.93 -29.22
CA GLN A 9 -28.51 9.64 -27.79
C GLN A 9 -27.42 8.58 -27.58
N ALA A 10 -26.26 8.80 -28.20
CA ALA A 10 -24.99 8.21 -27.81
C ALA A 10 -24.10 9.32 -27.24
N ALA A 11 -24.54 9.89 -26.14
CA ALA A 11 -23.73 10.71 -25.27
C ALA A 11 -23.91 10.15 -23.86
N GLY A 12 -23.52 8.87 -23.69
CA GLY A 12 -23.25 8.33 -22.37
C GLY A 12 -22.27 9.29 -21.71
N SER A 13 -22.71 9.88 -20.60
CA SER A 13 -21.97 10.87 -19.85
C SER A 13 -20.55 10.37 -19.65
N LEU A 14 -19.59 11.03 -20.30
CA LEU A 14 -18.18 10.95 -19.95
C LEU A 14 -18.10 11.27 -18.46
N GLU A 15 -18.05 10.23 -17.62
CA GLU A 15 -17.43 10.32 -16.32
C GLU A 15 -16.02 10.82 -16.60
N ARG A 16 -15.83 12.14 -16.47
CA ARG A 16 -14.52 12.76 -16.52
C ARG A 16 -13.65 11.94 -15.59
N LEU A 17 -12.58 11.36 -16.11
CA LEU A 17 -11.56 10.62 -15.37
C LEU A 17 -11.20 11.43 -14.11
N ARG A 18 -11.79 11.06 -12.97
CA ARG A 18 -11.49 11.68 -11.68
C ARG A 18 -10.31 10.93 -11.11
N THR A 19 -9.25 11.67 -10.82
CA THR A 19 -8.05 11.10 -10.20
C THR A 19 -8.27 10.89 -8.70
N PRO A 20 -7.55 9.94 -8.06
CA PRO A 20 -7.59 9.76 -6.61
C PRO A 20 -7.22 11.02 -5.80
N TYR A 21 -6.63 12.00 -6.49
CA TYR A 21 -6.05 13.21 -5.95
C TYR A 21 -6.85 14.47 -6.31
N SER A 22 -8.01 14.32 -6.96
CA SER A 22 -8.92 15.44 -7.20
C SER A 22 -9.62 15.84 -5.89
N ALA A 23 -9.00 16.76 -5.15
CA ALA A 23 -9.49 17.25 -3.88
C ALA A 23 -10.78 18.09 -4.01
N TYR A 24 -11.69 17.84 -3.08
CA TYR A 24 -12.60 18.83 -2.48
C TYR A 24 -13.48 19.67 -3.41
N ARG A 25 -14.52 19.05 -3.98
CA ARG A 25 -15.75 19.79 -4.32
C ARG A 25 -16.78 19.63 -3.21
N ARG A 26 -17.19 20.76 -2.61
CA ARG A 26 -18.49 21.00 -1.95
C ARG A 26 -19.11 19.74 -1.28
N GLY A 27 -18.65 19.40 -0.08
CA GLY A 27 -19.37 18.48 0.82
C GLY A 27 -19.47 17.02 0.38
N ARG A 28 -18.61 16.51 -0.51
CA ARG A 28 -18.47 15.07 -0.79
C ARG A 28 -17.16 14.52 -0.24
N PRO A 29 -17.13 13.26 0.21
CA PRO A 29 -15.90 12.63 0.70
C PRO A 29 -14.85 12.54 -0.43
N PRO A 30 -13.54 12.55 -0.08
CA PRO A 30 -12.45 12.43 -1.04
C PRO A 30 -12.59 11.17 -1.90
N PHE A 31 -11.96 11.16 -3.09
CA PHE A 31 -12.16 10.10 -4.07
C PHE A 31 -11.80 8.72 -3.50
N GLY A 32 -12.78 7.83 -3.49
CA GLY A 32 -12.67 6.48 -2.95
C GLY A 32 -12.94 6.35 -1.45
N GLU A 33 -13.32 7.42 -0.75
CA GLU A 33 -13.82 7.36 0.62
C GLU A 33 -15.35 7.28 0.63
N TYR A 34 -15.90 6.52 1.57
CA TYR A 34 -17.34 6.42 1.79
C TYR A 34 -17.87 7.57 2.67
N GLU A 35 -19.10 8.01 2.42
CA GLU A 35 -19.79 8.98 3.29
C GLU A 35 -20.04 8.42 4.71
N GLU A 36 -20.34 7.13 4.78
CA GLU A 36 -20.38 6.35 6.02
C GLU A 36 -19.60 5.05 5.82
N ALA A 37 -18.81 4.62 6.81
CA ALA A 37 -18.11 3.35 6.73
C ALA A 37 -19.09 2.17 6.57
N ARG A 38 -18.63 1.13 5.87
CA ARG A 38 -19.36 -0.14 5.74
C ARG A 38 -18.98 -1.07 6.87
N TYR A 39 -19.98 -1.70 7.48
CA TYR A 39 -19.83 -2.64 8.59
C TYR A 39 -20.26 -4.02 8.11
N LEU A 40 -19.28 -4.90 7.90
CA LEU A 40 -19.48 -6.17 7.22
C LEU A 40 -19.16 -7.35 8.14
N PRO A 41 -19.98 -8.41 8.18
CA PRO A 41 -19.61 -9.65 8.83
C PRO A 41 -18.43 -10.29 8.09
N SER A 42 -17.45 -10.83 8.82
CA SER A 42 -16.23 -11.44 8.27
C SER A 42 -15.96 -12.82 8.88
N GLY A 43 -17.00 -13.65 8.93
CA GLY A 43 -17.03 -14.89 9.71
C GLY A 43 -17.71 -14.69 11.07
N ASP A 44 -17.77 -15.76 11.88
CA ASP A 44 -18.62 -15.79 13.09
C ASP A 44 -18.22 -14.75 14.14
N ARG A 45 -16.91 -14.48 14.27
CA ARG A 45 -16.34 -13.63 15.33
C ARG A 45 -15.58 -12.41 14.84
N TYR A 46 -15.80 -12.01 13.59
CA TYR A 46 -15.11 -10.87 13.01
C TYR A 46 -16.06 -9.88 12.35
N LEU A 47 -15.76 -8.60 12.58
CA LEU A 47 -16.42 -7.47 11.96
C LEU A 47 -15.37 -6.68 11.18
N LEU A 48 -15.60 -6.48 9.88
CA LEU A 48 -14.77 -5.63 9.03
C LEU A 48 -15.45 -4.26 8.90
N VAL A 49 -14.70 -3.20 9.21
CA VAL A 49 -15.15 -1.82 9.02
C VAL A 49 -14.35 -1.20 7.87
N GLU A 50 -14.98 -0.96 6.73
CA GLU A 50 -14.34 -0.40 5.52
C GLU A 50 -14.67 1.08 5.34
N PHE A 51 -13.65 1.90 5.09
CA PHE A 51 -13.78 3.36 4.97
C PHE A 51 -13.76 3.85 3.52
N GLY A 52 -13.43 2.97 2.56
CA GLY A 52 -13.28 3.35 1.17
C GLY A 52 -12.98 2.17 0.24
N ASP A 53 -13.01 2.43 -1.07
CA ASP A 53 -12.77 1.43 -2.13
C ASP A 53 -11.45 1.63 -2.90
N ARG A 54 -10.66 2.65 -2.56
CA ARG A 54 -9.36 2.92 -3.21
C ARG A 54 -8.30 3.33 -2.20
N LEU A 55 -7.07 2.87 -2.47
CA LEU A 55 -5.86 3.24 -1.74
C LEU A 55 -5.62 4.74 -1.83
N ASN A 56 -5.80 5.42 -0.69
CA ASN A 56 -5.31 6.75 -0.45
C ASN A 56 -4.97 6.89 1.04
N ILE A 57 -4.07 7.81 1.37
CA ILE A 57 -3.63 7.99 2.76
C ILE A 57 -4.72 8.56 3.66
N ILE A 58 -5.69 9.31 3.13
CA ILE A 58 -6.80 9.88 3.90
C ILE A 58 -7.61 8.75 4.53
N VAL A 59 -8.03 7.77 3.73
CA VAL A 59 -8.78 6.59 4.16
C VAL A 59 -7.95 5.75 5.12
N ASN A 60 -6.65 5.56 4.86
CA ASN A 60 -5.76 4.84 5.78
C ASN A 60 -5.61 5.56 7.13
N CYS A 61 -5.45 6.88 7.14
CA CYS A 61 -5.42 7.67 8.37
C CYS A 61 -6.73 7.63 9.14
N LYS A 62 -7.89 7.57 8.46
CA LYS A 62 -9.18 7.32 9.11
C LYS A 62 -9.22 5.95 9.78
N ALA A 63 -8.78 4.89 9.09
CA ALA A 63 -8.69 3.55 9.67
C ALA A 63 -7.78 3.52 10.90
N LEU A 64 -6.62 4.19 10.85
CA LEU A 64 -5.69 4.30 11.98
C LEU A 64 -6.26 5.08 13.16
N ALA A 65 -6.90 6.22 12.90
CA ALA A 65 -7.55 7.01 13.93
C ALA A 65 -8.69 6.21 14.58
N PHE A 66 -9.47 5.49 13.77
CA PHE A 66 -10.55 4.65 14.24
C PHE A 66 -10.05 3.50 15.12
N GLU A 67 -9.03 2.77 14.69
CA GLU A 67 -8.42 1.70 15.49
C GLU A 67 -7.91 2.22 16.84
N LYS A 68 -7.27 3.40 16.84
CA LYS A 68 -6.80 4.07 18.06
C LYS A 68 -7.95 4.38 19.01
N GLU A 69 -9.08 4.88 18.51
CA GLU A 69 -10.24 5.18 19.34
C GLU A 69 -10.98 3.91 19.82
N ILE A 70 -11.02 2.84 19.02
CA ILE A 70 -11.49 1.52 19.48
C ILE A 70 -10.66 1.05 20.68
N LYS A 71 -9.33 1.05 20.57
CA LYS A 71 -8.42 0.63 21.66
C LYS A 71 -8.61 1.47 22.92
N LYS A 72 -8.84 2.78 22.79
CA LYS A 72 -9.12 3.67 23.92
C LYS A 72 -10.49 3.42 24.56
N SER A 73 -11.50 3.09 23.76
CA SER A 73 -12.87 2.89 24.25
C SER A 73 -13.02 1.67 25.16
N LYS A 74 -12.11 0.69 25.05
CA LYS A 74 -12.09 -0.54 25.85
C LYS A 74 -13.47 -1.24 25.88
N ILE A 75 -14.14 -1.30 24.73
CA ILE A 75 -15.43 -1.98 24.60
C ILE A 75 -15.27 -3.44 25.03
N PRO A 76 -16.03 -3.92 26.03
CA PRO A 76 -16.01 -5.32 26.43
C PRO A 76 -16.35 -6.23 25.26
N GLY A 77 -15.63 -7.34 25.15
CA GLY A 77 -15.80 -8.32 24.08
C GLY A 77 -14.90 -8.09 22.86
N ILE A 78 -14.30 -6.90 22.66
CA ILE A 78 -13.26 -6.74 21.63
C ILE A 78 -11.97 -7.41 22.13
N LEU A 79 -11.48 -8.38 21.37
CA LEU A 79 -10.28 -9.15 21.67
C LEU A 79 -9.06 -8.56 20.98
N GLU A 80 -9.18 -8.23 19.70
CA GLU A 80 -8.09 -7.70 18.89
C GLU A 80 -8.64 -6.83 17.74
N THR A 81 -7.84 -5.86 17.31
CA THR A 81 -8.08 -5.09 16.09
C THR A 81 -6.86 -5.16 15.19
N CYS A 82 -7.08 -5.32 13.89
CA CYS A 82 -6.05 -5.30 12.88
C CYS A 82 -6.39 -4.24 11.82
N VAL A 83 -5.51 -3.24 11.67
CA VAL A 83 -5.66 -2.20 10.64
C VAL A 83 -5.14 -2.71 9.30
N GLY A 84 -6.00 -2.69 8.30
CA GLY A 84 -5.66 -2.87 6.89
C GLY A 84 -5.45 -1.53 6.20
N GLN A 85 -5.29 -1.56 4.87
CA GLN A 85 -5.06 -0.33 4.11
C GLN A 85 -6.27 0.61 4.11
N LEU A 86 -7.48 0.04 4.00
CA LEU A 86 -8.75 0.77 3.87
C LEU A 86 -9.78 0.43 4.95
N ALA A 87 -9.43 -0.48 5.86
CA ALA A 87 -10.39 -1.11 6.76
C ALA A 87 -9.75 -1.47 8.09
N VAL A 88 -10.59 -1.71 9.10
CA VAL A 88 -10.19 -2.29 10.38
C VAL A 88 -10.96 -3.59 10.58
N LEU A 89 -10.23 -4.70 10.74
CA LEU A 89 -10.80 -5.97 11.15
C LEU A 89 -10.83 -6.03 12.67
N THR A 90 -11.99 -6.31 13.25
CA THR A 90 -12.20 -6.43 14.69
C THR A 90 -12.56 -7.85 15.03
N PHE A 91 -11.72 -8.51 15.84
CA PHE A 91 -11.99 -9.81 16.43
C PHE A 91 -12.70 -9.60 17.77
N TYR A 92 -13.86 -10.23 17.96
CA TYR A 92 -14.67 -10.04 19.15
C TYR A 92 -15.25 -11.36 19.67
N ASP A 93 -15.59 -11.37 20.96
CA ASP A 93 -16.31 -12.43 21.65
C ASP A 93 -17.80 -12.14 21.58
N ASP A 94 -18.52 -12.95 20.80
CA ASP A 94 -19.95 -12.84 20.52
C ASP A 94 -20.83 -13.21 21.73
N LEU A 95 -20.26 -13.87 22.75
CA LEU A 95 -20.94 -14.13 24.03
C LEU A 95 -20.92 -12.91 24.96
N ILE A 96 -20.03 -11.94 24.71
CA ILE A 96 -19.90 -10.71 25.51
C ILE A 96 -20.58 -9.52 24.82
N VAL A 97 -20.44 -9.41 23.49
CA VAL A 97 -21.06 -8.33 22.70
C VAL A 97 -21.58 -8.88 21.38
N SER A 98 -22.86 -8.66 21.09
CA SER A 98 -23.41 -9.09 19.80
C SER A 98 -22.89 -8.24 18.65
N PHE A 99 -22.95 -8.78 17.42
CA PHE A 99 -22.59 -8.04 16.20
C PHE A 99 -23.32 -6.68 16.11
N VAL A 100 -24.63 -6.67 16.36
CA VAL A 100 -25.47 -5.47 16.24
C VAL A 100 -25.07 -4.41 17.27
N GLU A 101 -24.82 -4.82 18.52
CA GLU A 101 -24.36 -3.91 19.57
C GLU A 101 -22.96 -3.37 19.29
N LEU A 102 -22.05 -4.21 18.80
CA LEU A 102 -20.71 -3.80 18.43
C LEU A 102 -20.74 -2.77 17.30
N VAL A 103 -21.50 -3.04 16.22
CA VAL A 103 -21.68 -2.09 15.11
C VAL A 103 -22.24 -0.76 15.61
N ALA A 104 -23.24 -0.78 16.49
CA ALA A 104 -23.79 0.46 17.06
C ALA A 104 -22.74 1.26 17.83
N LYS A 105 -21.96 0.62 18.71
CA LYS A 105 -20.88 1.26 19.47
C LYS A 105 -19.80 1.83 18.56
N LEU A 106 -19.42 1.10 17.52
CA LEU A 106 -18.39 1.52 16.58
C LEU A 106 -18.84 2.70 15.69
N LYS A 107 -20.10 2.71 15.24
CA LYS A 107 -20.69 3.86 14.54
C LYS A 107 -20.69 5.13 15.39
N GLU A 108 -20.89 4.99 16.71
CA GLU A 108 -20.76 6.14 17.60
C GLU A 108 -19.33 6.68 17.68
N ILE A 109 -18.32 5.80 17.72
CA ILE A 109 -16.91 6.20 17.71
C ILE A 109 -16.58 6.93 16.41
N GLU A 110 -16.96 6.36 15.26
CA GLU A 110 -16.76 6.95 13.94
C GLU A 110 -17.31 8.38 13.90
N LYS A 111 -18.59 8.55 14.27
CA LYS A 111 -19.28 9.85 14.23
C LYS A 111 -18.70 10.89 15.20
N LYS A 112 -18.29 10.48 16.40
CA LYS A 112 -17.88 11.41 17.48
C LYS A 112 -16.40 11.77 17.46
N LYS A 113 -15.54 10.91 16.90
CA LYS A 113 -14.08 10.98 17.12
C LYS A 113 -13.25 11.03 15.85
N ILE A 114 -13.82 10.66 14.71
CA ILE A 114 -13.11 10.59 13.41
C ILE A 114 -13.50 11.77 12.51
N SER A 115 -13.82 12.92 13.12
CA SER A 115 -14.07 14.17 12.42
C SER A 115 -12.78 14.98 12.31
N SER A 116 -12.41 15.32 11.07
CA SER A 116 -11.24 16.12 10.68
C SER A 116 -9.88 15.46 10.88
N ILE A 117 -9.44 14.70 9.86
CA ILE A 117 -8.07 14.16 9.81
C ILE A 117 -7.05 15.17 9.27
N GLU A 118 -7.51 16.29 8.70
CA GLU A 118 -6.67 17.27 8.01
C GLU A 118 -5.66 17.92 8.95
N GLU A 119 -6.01 18.09 10.22
CA GLU A 119 -5.16 18.65 11.26
C GLU A 119 -4.21 17.64 11.90
N THR A 120 -4.25 16.38 11.45
CA THR A 120 -3.45 15.32 12.06
C THR A 120 -1.97 15.53 11.78
N VAL A 121 -1.18 15.48 12.84
CA VAL A 121 0.29 15.38 12.78
C VAL A 121 0.71 14.10 13.47
N LEU A 122 1.47 13.26 12.78
CA LEU A 122 1.91 11.94 13.27
C LEU A 122 3.43 11.87 13.28
N PRO A 123 4.06 11.29 14.33
CA PRO A 123 5.42 10.80 14.22
C PRO A 123 5.52 9.81 13.07
N SER A 124 6.48 10.00 12.17
CA SER A 124 6.63 9.19 10.96
C SER A 124 8.10 9.07 10.62
N ARG A 125 8.70 7.92 10.92
CA ARG A 125 10.13 7.70 10.67
C ARG A 125 10.33 7.56 9.16
N LEU A 126 11.39 8.16 8.63
CA LEU A 126 11.84 7.87 7.28
C LEU A 126 12.91 6.77 7.33
N ILE A 127 12.63 5.65 6.67
CA ILE A 127 13.52 4.49 6.58
C ILE A 127 14.03 4.39 5.14
N GLU A 128 15.33 4.49 4.94
CA GLU A 128 15.92 4.31 3.61
C GLU A 128 16.28 2.84 3.39
N ILE A 129 15.86 2.28 2.26
CA ILE A 129 16.05 0.86 1.94
C ILE A 129 16.84 0.72 0.62
N PRO A 130 18.02 0.08 0.64
CA PRO A 130 18.77 -0.23 -0.57
C PRO A 130 18.07 -1.31 -1.38
N VAL A 131 17.99 -1.16 -2.69
CA VAL A 131 17.37 -2.16 -3.58
C VAL A 131 18.28 -2.43 -4.77
N LEU A 132 18.64 -3.69 -4.98
CA LEU A 132 19.17 -4.17 -6.25
C LEU A 132 17.97 -4.50 -7.15
N PHE A 133 17.75 -3.67 -8.16
CA PHE A 133 16.67 -3.87 -9.12
C PHE A 133 17.03 -4.94 -10.14
N HIS A 134 16.00 -5.64 -10.64
CA HIS A 134 16.14 -6.70 -11.65
C HIS A 134 17.20 -7.76 -11.29
N ASP A 135 17.21 -8.17 -10.03
CA ASP A 135 18.22 -9.08 -9.48
C ASP A 135 18.04 -10.53 -9.97
N LYS A 136 19.15 -11.27 -9.97
CA LYS A 136 19.17 -12.67 -10.42
C LYS A 136 18.25 -13.61 -9.62
N TRP A 137 17.99 -13.35 -8.34
CA TRP A 137 17.22 -14.25 -7.48
C TRP A 137 15.72 -14.12 -7.73
N THR A 138 15.23 -12.91 -7.96
CA THR A 138 13.82 -12.68 -8.36
C THR A 138 13.56 -13.24 -9.75
N ILE A 139 14.50 -13.07 -10.69
CA ILE A 139 14.46 -13.69 -12.02
C ILE A 139 14.42 -15.22 -11.92
N GLU A 140 15.26 -15.83 -11.07
CA GLU A 140 15.26 -17.28 -10.85
C GLU A 140 13.91 -17.77 -10.29
N ALA A 141 13.36 -17.08 -9.30
CA ALA A 141 12.05 -17.40 -8.74
C ALA A 141 10.92 -17.29 -9.79
N ALA A 142 10.99 -16.30 -10.68
CA ALA A 142 10.05 -16.15 -11.79
C ALA A 142 10.18 -17.31 -12.80
N LYS A 143 11.42 -17.74 -13.12
CA LYS A 143 11.69 -18.88 -14.01
C LYS A 143 11.20 -20.20 -13.42
N ASP A 144 11.44 -20.46 -12.14
CA ASP A 144 10.94 -21.65 -11.44
C ASP A 144 9.41 -21.71 -11.45
N TYR A 145 8.73 -20.57 -11.23
CA TYR A 145 7.28 -20.47 -11.40
C TYR A 145 6.85 -20.75 -12.84
N SER A 146 7.51 -20.11 -13.81
CA SER A 146 7.22 -20.23 -15.25
C SER A 146 7.25 -21.70 -15.71
N ALA A 147 8.24 -22.47 -15.26
CA ALA A 147 8.41 -23.88 -15.60
C ALA A 147 7.27 -24.78 -15.09
N LYS A 148 6.48 -24.31 -14.12
CA LYS A 148 5.35 -25.04 -13.51
C LYS A 148 4.00 -24.62 -14.10
N MET A 149 3.98 -23.63 -14.99
CA MET A 149 2.77 -23.09 -15.58
C MET A 149 2.59 -23.55 -17.03
N MET A 150 1.33 -23.57 -17.49
CA MET A 150 1.01 -23.90 -18.89
C MET A 150 1.54 -22.87 -19.89
N LYS A 151 1.67 -21.61 -19.46
CA LYS A 151 2.21 -20.52 -20.28
C LYS A 151 3.37 -19.88 -19.53
N PRO A 152 4.48 -19.56 -20.22
CA PRO A 152 5.59 -18.89 -19.59
C PRO A 152 5.15 -17.52 -19.08
N VAL A 153 5.65 -17.14 -17.91
CA VAL A 153 5.50 -15.77 -17.43
C VAL A 153 6.53 -14.86 -18.07
N GLU A 154 6.11 -13.64 -18.36
CA GLU A 154 6.99 -12.55 -18.77
C GLU A 154 7.88 -12.10 -17.60
N ASP A 155 8.99 -11.44 -17.94
CA ASP A 155 9.83 -10.78 -16.95
C ASP A 155 9.02 -9.78 -16.11
N ASN A 156 9.23 -9.80 -14.79
CA ASN A 156 8.43 -9.00 -13.88
C ASN A 156 8.61 -7.50 -14.07
N CYS A 157 9.83 -7.03 -14.29
CA CYS A 157 10.11 -5.61 -14.54
C CYS A 157 9.44 -5.19 -15.85
N GLU A 158 9.53 -6.02 -16.90
CA GLU A 158 8.86 -5.77 -18.18
C GLU A 158 7.34 -5.69 -18.05
N VAL A 159 6.72 -6.59 -17.28
CA VAL A 159 5.27 -6.52 -16.98
C VAL A 159 4.94 -5.17 -16.33
N VAL A 160 5.71 -4.74 -15.34
CA VAL A 160 5.47 -3.45 -14.67
C VAL A 160 5.70 -2.29 -15.65
N ILE A 161 6.79 -2.28 -16.41
CA ILE A 161 7.10 -1.22 -17.40
C ILE A 161 5.96 -1.08 -18.41
N LYS A 162 5.54 -2.18 -19.04
CA LYS A 162 4.48 -2.20 -20.05
C LYS A 162 3.12 -1.87 -19.48
N TYR A 163 2.77 -2.46 -18.34
CA TYR A 163 1.52 -2.12 -17.66
C TYR A 163 1.48 -0.63 -17.37
N ASN A 164 2.65 -0.04 -17.07
CA ASN A 164 2.72 1.36 -16.70
C ASN A 164 2.90 2.38 -17.82
N GLY A 165 3.21 1.93 -19.03
CA GLY A 165 3.62 2.83 -20.12
C GLY A 165 4.98 3.49 -19.87
N LEU A 166 5.84 2.87 -19.05
CA LEU A 166 7.19 3.35 -18.80
C LEU A 166 8.10 3.00 -19.99
N ARG A 167 9.17 3.76 -20.16
CA ARG A 167 10.13 3.61 -21.26
C ARG A 167 11.00 2.38 -21.09
N ASP A 168 11.53 2.18 -19.90
CA ASP A 168 12.62 1.24 -19.60
C ASP A 168 12.75 0.98 -18.09
N LEU A 169 13.73 0.14 -17.74
CA LEU A 169 14.08 -0.17 -16.35
C LEU A 169 14.53 1.07 -15.57
N ASP A 170 15.26 2.00 -16.20
CA ASP A 170 15.73 3.21 -15.53
C ASP A 170 14.55 4.07 -15.07
N GLN A 171 13.52 4.21 -15.90
CA GLN A 171 12.30 4.93 -15.49
C GLN A 171 11.52 4.18 -14.41
N LEU A 172 11.51 2.84 -14.41
CA LEU A 172 10.92 2.07 -13.30
C LEU A 172 11.67 2.31 -11.98
N ILE A 173 13.00 2.36 -12.02
CA ILE A 173 13.84 2.68 -10.86
C ILE A 173 13.55 4.10 -10.38
N GLU A 174 13.52 5.08 -11.28
CA GLU A 174 13.18 6.48 -10.97
C GLU A 174 11.82 6.58 -10.27
N TYR A 175 10.78 5.93 -10.82
CA TYR A 175 9.44 5.96 -10.26
C TYR A 175 9.32 5.24 -8.92
N THR A 176 10.21 4.27 -8.66
CA THR A 176 10.25 3.55 -7.39
C THR A 176 11.05 4.28 -6.33
N THR A 177 12.04 5.09 -6.70
CA THR A 177 13.03 5.66 -5.77
C THR A 177 12.82 7.14 -5.48
N THR A 178 12.14 7.86 -6.38
CA THR A 178 11.86 9.30 -6.19
C THR A 178 10.90 9.59 -5.02
N PRO A 179 9.74 8.90 -4.87
CA PRO A 179 8.80 9.24 -3.80
C PRO A 179 9.12 8.52 -2.47
N ASP A 180 8.70 9.15 -1.38
CA ASP A 180 8.49 8.42 -0.12
C ASP A 180 7.25 7.52 -0.24
N HIS A 181 7.29 6.36 0.41
CA HIS A 181 6.20 5.39 0.43
C HIS A 181 5.61 5.28 1.82
N TRP A 182 4.30 5.50 1.94
CA TRP A 182 3.59 5.40 3.21
C TRP A 182 3.33 3.94 3.58
N VAL A 183 3.82 3.49 4.73
CA VAL A 183 3.52 2.15 5.26
C VAL A 183 2.10 2.15 5.82
N ALA A 184 1.17 1.61 5.03
CA ALA A 184 -0.26 1.69 5.30
C ALA A 184 -0.76 0.59 6.25
N ASN A 185 -0.13 -0.58 6.20
CA ASN A 185 -0.39 -1.68 7.12
C ASN A 185 0.80 -2.63 7.18
N MET A 186 0.86 -3.39 8.28
CA MET A 186 1.76 -4.51 8.47
C MET A 186 0.92 -5.80 8.49
N GLY A 187 1.34 -6.88 7.85
CA GLY A 187 0.54 -8.10 7.83
C GLY A 187 1.00 -9.14 6.81
N TRP A 188 0.20 -10.17 6.56
CA TRP A 188 0.59 -11.40 5.81
C TRP A 188 1.66 -12.24 6.52
N MET A 189 2.80 -11.65 6.85
CA MET A 189 3.90 -12.26 7.61
C MET A 189 4.55 -11.21 8.54
N PRO A 190 5.22 -11.59 9.64
CA PRO A 190 5.93 -10.63 10.49
C PRO A 190 6.95 -9.78 9.71
N GLY A 191 6.87 -8.46 9.83
CA GLY A 191 7.77 -7.50 9.18
C GLY A 191 7.46 -7.22 7.71
N ASN A 192 6.37 -7.76 7.17
CA ASN A 192 5.91 -7.43 5.82
C ASN A 192 5.17 -6.09 5.87
N ALA A 193 5.82 -5.07 5.30
CA ALA A 193 5.31 -3.71 5.19
C ALA A 193 4.71 -3.50 3.81
N ASN A 194 3.42 -3.15 3.77
CA ASN A 194 2.73 -2.80 2.54
C ASN A 194 2.63 -1.28 2.47
N ALA A 195 3.11 -0.72 1.37
CA ALA A 195 3.31 0.71 1.22
C ALA A 195 2.97 1.21 -0.18
N PHE A 196 2.44 2.42 -0.27
CA PHE A 196 2.16 3.09 -1.54
C PHE A 196 2.85 4.45 -1.62
N PRO A 197 3.19 4.95 -2.82
CA PRO A 197 3.90 6.22 -2.95
C PRO A 197 3.03 7.38 -2.47
N LEU A 198 3.64 8.31 -1.73
CA LEU A 198 3.01 9.55 -1.29
C LEU A 198 2.85 10.55 -2.45
N ASP A 199 3.77 10.52 -3.42
CA ASP A 199 3.65 11.34 -4.62
C ASP A 199 2.85 10.59 -5.71
N PRO A 200 1.64 11.07 -6.03
CA PRO A 200 0.77 10.47 -7.04
C PRO A 200 1.38 10.32 -8.44
N ARG A 201 2.30 11.21 -8.82
CA ARG A 201 2.92 11.22 -10.16
C ARG A 201 3.71 9.94 -10.42
N TYR A 202 4.25 9.36 -9.34
CA TYR A 202 5.09 8.17 -9.35
C TYR A 202 4.34 6.88 -8.98
N GLU A 203 3.00 6.89 -8.99
CA GLU A 203 2.21 5.68 -8.73
C GLU A 203 2.46 4.62 -9.79
N ILE A 204 3.04 3.47 -9.45
CA ILE A 204 3.19 2.34 -10.37
C ILE A 204 2.23 1.22 -10.01
N ARG A 205 1.60 0.63 -11.02
CA ARG A 205 0.64 -0.45 -10.85
C ARG A 205 1.03 -1.73 -11.54
N ALA A 206 0.62 -2.88 -11.00
CA ALA A 206 0.76 -4.14 -11.71
C ALA A 206 -0.29 -5.17 -11.29
N PRO A 207 -0.70 -6.08 -12.18
CA PRO A 207 -1.53 -7.20 -11.79
C PRO A 207 -0.75 -8.15 -10.87
N LYS A 208 -1.47 -8.84 -9.97
CA LYS A 208 -0.89 -9.95 -9.22
C LYS A 208 -0.82 -11.21 -10.09
N TYR A 209 0.10 -12.11 -9.78
CA TYR A 209 0.19 -13.45 -10.34
C TYR A 209 -1.12 -14.22 -10.13
N ASN A 210 -1.49 -15.01 -11.13
CA ASN A 210 -2.64 -15.91 -11.05
C ASN A 210 -2.28 -17.29 -11.65
N PRO A 211 -2.19 -18.36 -10.84
CA PRO A 211 -2.24 -18.37 -9.37
C PRO A 211 -0.99 -17.72 -8.74
N SER A 212 -0.97 -17.53 -7.43
CA SER A 212 0.23 -17.00 -6.74
C SER A 212 1.41 -17.98 -6.78
N ARG A 213 2.65 -17.45 -6.67
CA ARG A 213 3.84 -18.29 -6.52
C ARG A 213 3.82 -18.99 -5.17
N THR A 214 4.32 -20.22 -5.13
CA THR A 214 4.47 -20.99 -3.88
C THR A 214 5.65 -20.52 -3.03
N TRP A 215 6.60 -19.80 -3.61
CA TRP A 215 7.68 -19.14 -2.88
C TRP A 215 8.18 -17.88 -3.62
N THR A 216 8.76 -16.97 -2.86
CA THR A 216 9.37 -15.70 -3.27
C THR A 216 10.62 -15.51 -2.39
N PRO A 217 11.77 -15.06 -2.94
CA PRO A 217 12.97 -14.83 -2.15
C PRO A 217 12.74 -13.84 -1.00
N GLN A 218 13.48 -14.01 0.10
CA GLN A 218 13.51 -13.02 1.18
C GLN A 218 14.14 -11.72 0.67
N GLY A 219 13.58 -10.59 1.10
CA GLY A 219 14.03 -9.25 0.73
C GLY A 219 13.47 -8.78 -0.61
N THR A 220 12.67 -9.57 -1.32
CA THR A 220 12.08 -9.15 -2.60
C THR A 220 11.20 -7.91 -2.41
N LEU A 221 11.44 -6.87 -3.21
CA LEU A 221 10.53 -5.76 -3.42
C LEU A 221 9.55 -6.14 -4.52
N GLY A 222 8.26 -6.19 -4.19
CA GLY A 222 7.19 -6.52 -5.12
C GLY A 222 6.20 -5.40 -5.33
N VAL A 223 5.59 -5.34 -6.51
CA VAL A 223 4.49 -4.42 -6.87
C VAL A 223 3.24 -5.22 -7.23
N GLY A 224 2.09 -4.83 -6.70
CA GLY A 224 0.81 -5.48 -6.97
C GLY A 224 -0.34 -4.53 -6.66
N THR A 225 -1.27 -4.38 -7.58
CA THR A 225 -2.13 -3.18 -7.67
C THR A 225 -1.25 -1.92 -7.58
N ALA A 226 -1.56 -0.92 -6.77
CA ALA A 226 -0.69 0.24 -6.53
C ALA A 226 0.27 0.06 -5.33
N ASP A 227 0.23 -1.11 -4.70
CA ASP A 227 0.90 -1.41 -3.45
C ASP A 227 2.28 -2.01 -3.69
N LYS A 228 3.23 -1.64 -2.84
CA LYS A 228 4.59 -2.15 -2.80
C LYS A 228 4.82 -2.89 -1.50
N VAL A 229 5.46 -4.04 -1.60
CA VAL A 229 5.73 -4.90 -0.43
C VAL A 229 7.18 -5.36 -0.43
N ILE A 230 7.79 -5.42 0.74
CA ILE A 230 9.05 -6.13 0.95
C ILE A 230 8.72 -7.47 1.61
N TYR A 231 9.07 -8.59 0.97
CA TYR A 231 8.90 -9.92 1.53
C TYR A 231 9.95 -10.14 2.64
N PRO A 232 9.58 -10.15 3.93
CA PRO A 232 10.54 -10.20 5.03
C PRO A 232 11.22 -11.57 5.17
N LEU A 233 10.57 -12.60 4.63
CA LEU A 233 10.94 -14.01 4.71
C LEU A 233 10.65 -14.68 3.38
N ARG A 234 11.34 -15.79 3.09
CA ARG A 234 11.00 -16.66 1.96
C ARG A 234 9.59 -17.20 2.16
N SER A 235 8.66 -16.84 1.27
CA SER A 235 7.22 -17.09 1.45
C SER A 235 6.45 -17.11 0.12
N PRO A 236 5.24 -17.69 0.05
CA PRO A 236 4.37 -17.55 -1.12
C PRO A 236 4.07 -16.08 -1.42
N GLY A 237 3.85 -15.74 -2.69
CA GLY A 237 3.68 -14.34 -3.09
C GLY A 237 3.04 -14.17 -4.46
N GLY A 238 2.22 -13.14 -4.59
CA GLY A 238 1.51 -12.81 -5.83
C GLY A 238 2.02 -11.55 -6.54
N TYR A 239 2.88 -10.74 -5.92
CA TYR A 239 3.26 -9.43 -6.48
C TYR A 239 4.30 -9.61 -7.59
N GLN A 240 4.36 -8.71 -8.57
CA GLN A 240 5.44 -8.65 -9.56
C GLN A 240 6.75 -8.31 -8.83
N MET A 241 7.82 -9.08 -9.03
CA MET A 241 9.08 -8.90 -8.31
C MET A 241 10.00 -7.95 -9.08
N ILE A 242 10.30 -6.76 -8.55
CA ILE A 242 11.07 -5.73 -9.29
C ILE A 242 12.51 -5.57 -8.79
N GLY A 243 12.83 -6.17 -7.66
CA GLY A 243 14.17 -6.13 -7.09
C GLY A 243 14.24 -6.82 -5.74
N ARG A 244 15.38 -6.70 -5.08
CA ARG A 244 15.64 -7.31 -3.78
C ARG A 244 16.51 -6.40 -2.92
N THR A 245 16.17 -6.31 -1.64
CA THR A 245 16.99 -5.64 -0.63
C THR A 245 17.84 -6.65 0.14
N PRO A 246 19.10 -6.32 0.49
CA PRO A 246 19.93 -7.14 1.36
C PRO A 246 19.60 -6.95 2.85
N VAL A 247 18.87 -5.88 3.21
CA VAL A 247 18.55 -5.58 4.61
C VAL A 247 17.35 -6.38 5.09
N LYS A 248 17.35 -6.72 6.38
CA LYS A 248 16.23 -7.41 7.01
C LYS A 248 15.09 -6.42 7.30
N MET A 249 13.86 -6.87 7.10
CA MET A 249 12.64 -6.20 7.58
C MET A 249 12.09 -6.81 8.87
N TYR A 250 12.53 -8.03 9.19
CA TYR A 250 12.14 -8.81 10.36
C TYR A 250 13.38 -9.49 10.94
N GLU A 251 13.63 -9.34 12.23
CA GLU A 251 14.77 -9.94 12.93
C GLU A 251 14.37 -10.37 14.36
N PRO A 252 13.93 -11.62 14.53
CA PRO A 252 13.46 -12.13 15.83
C PRO A 252 14.56 -12.21 16.88
N GLU A 253 15.83 -12.39 16.50
CA GLU A 253 16.95 -12.43 17.44
C GLU A 253 17.39 -11.03 17.90
N GLN A 254 16.87 -9.98 17.27
CA GLN A 254 17.16 -8.57 17.56
C GLN A 254 18.67 -8.29 17.72
N ARG A 255 19.52 -8.94 16.90
CA ARG A 255 20.98 -8.79 16.99
C ARG A 255 21.45 -7.38 16.67
N ASN A 256 20.80 -6.71 15.73
CA ASN A 256 21.13 -5.34 15.34
C ASN A 256 20.36 -4.30 16.18
N PRO A 257 20.98 -3.14 16.53
CA PRO A 257 20.32 -2.07 17.30
C PRO A 257 18.98 -1.60 16.74
N ALA A 258 18.78 -1.62 15.42
CA ALA A 258 17.54 -1.18 14.77
C ALA A 258 16.30 -1.98 15.21
N PHE A 259 16.50 -3.22 15.70
CA PHE A 259 15.44 -4.13 16.11
C PHE A 259 15.27 -4.23 17.62
N LYS A 260 16.01 -3.47 18.44
CA LYS A 260 15.93 -3.62 19.91
C LYS A 260 14.57 -3.26 20.51
N LYS A 261 13.82 -2.36 19.86
CA LYS A 261 12.48 -1.98 20.30
C LYS A 261 11.36 -2.82 19.69
N SER A 262 11.63 -3.50 18.58
CA SER A 262 10.65 -4.28 17.82
C SER A 262 11.38 -5.28 16.93
N ILE A 263 10.85 -6.49 16.81
CA ILE A 263 11.35 -7.51 15.88
C ILE A 263 11.09 -7.14 14.40
N GLN A 264 10.34 -6.06 14.13
CA GLN A 264 10.04 -5.55 12.79
C GLN A 264 10.70 -4.19 12.58
N LEU A 265 11.26 -3.96 11.38
CA LEU A 265 11.96 -2.71 11.06
C LEU A 265 10.99 -1.54 10.91
N ALA A 266 9.95 -1.72 10.09
CA ALA A 266 8.94 -0.72 9.79
C ALA A 266 7.65 -0.95 10.60
N HIS A 267 6.92 0.13 10.84
CA HIS A 267 5.62 0.14 11.50
C HIS A 267 4.63 0.97 10.67
N VAL A 268 3.34 0.76 10.93
CA VAL A 268 2.30 1.55 10.26
C VAL A 268 2.49 3.04 10.55
N GLY A 269 2.45 3.86 9.51
CA GLY A 269 2.71 5.30 9.56
C GLY A 269 4.18 5.72 9.39
N ASP A 270 5.11 4.77 9.27
CA ASP A 270 6.45 5.08 8.78
C ASP A 270 6.41 5.40 7.28
N ARG A 271 7.49 6.03 6.80
CA ARG A 271 7.77 6.21 5.38
C ARG A 271 9.01 5.42 4.97
N ILE A 272 8.96 4.82 3.79
CA ILE A 272 10.08 4.12 3.17
C ILE A 272 10.55 4.91 1.94
N ARG A 273 11.85 5.19 1.85
CA ARG A 273 12.48 5.69 0.62
C ARG A 273 13.41 4.62 0.09
N PHE A 274 13.16 4.17 -1.14
CA PHE A 274 14.04 3.23 -1.80
C PHE A 274 15.19 3.97 -2.47
N TYR A 275 16.37 3.37 -2.49
CA TYR A 275 17.48 3.86 -3.31
C TYR A 275 18.14 2.68 -4.05
N PRO A 276 18.54 2.89 -5.32
CA PRO A 276 19.14 1.82 -6.11
C PRO A 276 20.58 1.56 -5.65
N ILE A 277 20.98 0.30 -5.68
CA ILE A 277 22.35 -0.14 -5.40
C ILE A 277 22.83 -1.14 -6.47
N GLY A 278 24.14 -1.25 -6.66
CA GLY A 278 24.76 -2.26 -7.51
C GLY A 278 24.99 -3.60 -6.80
N GLU A 279 25.41 -4.63 -7.54
CA GLU A 279 25.66 -5.96 -6.98
C GLU A 279 26.77 -5.97 -5.91
N GLU A 280 27.85 -5.21 -6.13
CA GLU A 280 28.97 -5.12 -5.17
C GLU A 280 28.50 -4.53 -3.82
N GLU A 281 27.73 -3.45 -3.86
CA GLU A 281 27.14 -2.84 -2.67
C GLU A 281 26.11 -3.78 -2.01
N TYR A 282 25.33 -4.53 -2.80
CA TYR A 282 24.40 -5.53 -2.28
C TYR A 282 25.13 -6.57 -1.43
N ILE A 283 26.20 -7.16 -1.97
CA ILE A 283 27.00 -8.19 -1.30
C ILE A 283 27.63 -7.64 -0.02
N GLN A 284 28.15 -6.41 -0.07
CA GLN A 284 28.74 -5.76 1.09
C GLN A 284 27.71 -5.53 2.20
N ILE A 285 26.52 -5.00 1.87
CA ILE A 285 25.45 -4.80 2.86
C ILE A 285 24.95 -6.13 3.40
N GLU A 286 24.79 -7.15 2.57
CA GLU A 286 24.34 -8.48 3.01
C GLU A 286 25.31 -9.07 4.06
N LYS A 287 26.62 -8.93 3.84
CA LYS A 287 27.64 -9.33 4.82
C LYS A 287 27.51 -8.58 6.14
N GLU A 288 27.37 -7.25 6.09
CA GLU A 288 27.20 -6.42 7.30
C GLU A 288 25.91 -6.76 8.07
N VAL A 289 24.83 -7.09 7.35
CA VAL A 289 23.56 -7.53 7.94
C VAL A 289 23.71 -8.88 8.63
N GLN A 290 24.47 -9.82 8.04
CA GLN A 290 24.76 -11.12 8.65
C GLN A 290 25.59 -10.97 9.93
N GLU A 291 26.62 -10.13 9.88
CA GLU A 291 27.49 -9.78 11.02
C GLU A 291 26.77 -8.93 12.08
N GLY A 292 25.61 -8.35 11.74
CA GLY A 292 24.82 -7.49 12.64
C GLY A 292 25.38 -6.06 12.75
N THR A 293 26.36 -5.70 11.94
CA THR A 293 27.08 -4.43 11.93
C THR A 293 26.44 -3.36 11.03
N TYR A 294 25.54 -3.76 10.13
CA TYR A 294 24.87 -2.83 9.21
C TYR A 294 24.14 -1.71 9.94
N ARG A 295 24.40 -0.46 9.54
CA ARG A 295 23.76 0.72 10.12
C ARG A 295 22.57 1.15 9.28
N TYR A 296 21.37 0.82 9.74
CA TYR A 296 20.12 1.28 9.13
C TYR A 296 20.03 2.82 9.15
N ARG A 297 19.65 3.38 8.00
CA ARG A 297 19.38 4.81 7.83
C ARG A 297 17.94 5.11 8.20
N ILE A 298 17.74 5.60 9.43
CA ILE A 298 16.42 5.90 9.99
C ILE A 298 16.41 7.32 10.56
N THR A 299 15.61 8.19 9.96
CA THR A 299 15.32 9.53 10.50
C THR A 299 14.11 9.44 11.41
N SER A 300 14.33 9.47 12.73
CA SER A 300 13.30 9.15 13.73
C SER A 300 12.53 10.35 14.30
N TYR A 301 12.93 11.57 13.97
CA TYR A 301 12.38 12.80 14.54
C TYR A 301 11.42 13.54 13.59
N ASP A 302 11.11 12.94 12.44
CA ASP A 302 10.27 13.58 11.44
C ASP A 302 8.77 13.41 11.74
N LEU A 303 7.99 14.41 11.32
CA LEU A 303 6.54 14.48 11.52
C LEU A 303 5.85 14.50 10.16
N PHE A 304 4.86 13.63 9.99
CA PHE A 304 3.95 13.69 8.86
C PHE A 304 2.76 14.58 9.20
N SER A 305 2.57 15.67 8.45
CA SER A 305 1.43 16.58 8.58
C SER A 305 0.45 16.35 7.45
N MET A 306 -0.79 15.95 7.80
CA MET A 306 -1.84 15.73 6.82
C MET A 306 -2.16 17.01 6.06
N ARG A 307 -2.26 18.16 6.75
CA ARG A 307 -2.47 19.47 6.11
C ARG A 307 -1.43 19.76 5.03
N LYS A 308 -0.13 19.67 5.36
CA LYS A 308 0.95 19.90 4.39
C LYS A 308 0.88 18.93 3.22
N TYR A 309 0.53 17.68 3.49
CA TYR A 309 0.37 16.68 2.44
C TYR A 309 -0.81 16.99 1.51
N LEU A 310 -1.94 17.45 2.05
CA LEU A 310 -3.10 17.89 1.26
C LEU A 310 -2.78 19.12 0.41
N GLU A 311 -2.02 20.08 0.96
CA GLU A 311 -1.50 21.24 0.21
C GLU A 311 -0.60 20.78 -0.96
N PHE A 312 0.33 19.86 -0.70
CA PHE A 312 1.17 19.26 -1.72
C PHE A 312 0.35 18.55 -2.80
N LEU A 313 -0.68 17.78 -2.43
CA LEU A 313 -1.54 17.11 -3.40
C LEU A 313 -2.28 18.08 -4.34
N GLU A 314 -2.70 19.24 -3.83
CA GLU A 314 -3.32 20.28 -4.66
C GLU A 314 -2.28 20.93 -5.58
N GLU A 315 -1.05 21.16 -5.10
CA GLU A 315 0.06 21.69 -5.91
C GLU A 315 0.39 20.78 -7.09
N VAL A 316 0.52 19.47 -6.87
CA VAL A 316 0.88 18.51 -7.92
C VAL A 316 -0.32 17.96 -8.69
N ARG A 317 -1.53 18.48 -8.46
CA ARG A 317 -2.77 17.88 -8.97
C ARG A 317 -2.75 17.76 -10.49
N GLU A 318 -2.49 18.85 -11.20
CA GLU A 318 -2.54 18.87 -12.67
C GLU A 318 -1.47 17.95 -13.28
N ASP A 319 -0.24 17.99 -12.75
CA ASP A 319 0.85 17.10 -13.13
C ASP A 319 0.47 15.63 -12.92
N SER A 320 -0.17 15.33 -11.79
CA SER A 320 -0.62 13.98 -11.45
C SER A 320 -1.69 13.47 -12.41
N GLU A 321 -2.64 14.33 -12.79
CA GLU A 321 -3.66 13.95 -13.79
C GLU A 321 -3.04 13.75 -15.17
N MET A 322 -2.08 14.59 -15.56
CA MET A 322 -1.36 14.43 -16.82
C MET A 322 -0.56 13.13 -16.84
N GLU A 323 0.17 12.82 -15.76
CA GLU A 323 0.90 11.56 -15.63
C GLU A 323 -0.03 10.35 -15.68
N LEU A 324 -1.14 10.36 -14.93
CA LEU A 324 -2.11 9.25 -14.93
C LEU A 324 -2.76 9.03 -16.31
N ARG A 325 -2.99 10.09 -17.10
CA ARG A 325 -3.56 9.98 -18.46
C ARG A 325 -2.62 9.37 -19.48
N LYS A 326 -1.30 9.42 -19.24
CA LYS A 326 -0.31 8.76 -20.12
C LYS A 326 -0.36 7.24 -20.00
N ARG A 327 -1.05 6.73 -18.98
CA ARG A 327 -0.87 5.35 -18.53
C ARG A 327 -1.86 4.40 -19.18
N PRO A 328 -1.42 3.24 -19.72
CA PRO A 328 -2.29 2.36 -20.51
C PRO A 328 -3.53 1.84 -19.78
N TRP A 329 -3.46 1.68 -18.45
CA TRP A 329 -4.56 1.16 -17.65
C TRP A 329 -5.60 2.23 -17.27
N SER A 330 -5.45 3.49 -17.65
CA SER A 330 -6.39 4.56 -17.29
C SER A 330 -7.76 4.46 -17.98
N GLY A 331 -8.05 3.37 -18.71
CA GLY A 331 -9.34 3.05 -19.30
C GLY A 331 -9.93 1.74 -18.77
N GLY A 332 -10.73 1.82 -17.70
CA GLY A 332 -11.53 0.70 -17.19
C GLY A 332 -11.03 0.15 -15.85
N ALA A 333 -11.67 0.59 -14.77
CA ALA A 333 -11.51 0.01 -13.44
C ALA A 333 -12.30 -1.29 -13.29
N HIS A 334 -12.09 -2.28 -14.15
CA HIS A 334 -12.65 -3.63 -13.97
C HIS A 334 -11.67 -4.64 -14.54
N HIS A 335 -11.40 -5.71 -13.78
CA HIS A 335 -10.49 -6.83 -14.01
C HIS A 335 -9.18 -6.78 -13.21
N VAL A 336 -9.33 -7.00 -11.90
CA VAL A 336 -8.57 -8.07 -11.21
C VAL A 336 -9.56 -8.84 -10.35
#